data_AF-A0A2D6MA62-F1
#
_entry.id   AF-A0A2D6MA62-F1
#
_cell.length_a   1.000
_cell.length_b   1.000
_cell.length_c   1.000
_cell.angle_alpha   90.00
_cell.angle_beta   90.00
_cell.angle_gamma   90.00
#
_symmetry.space_group_name_H-M   'P 1'
#
loop_
_entity.id
_entity.type
_entity.pdbx_description
1 polymer ?
#
loop_
_entity_poly.entity_id
_entity_poly.type
_entity_poly.pdbx_seq_one_letter_code
_entity_poly.pdbx_strand_id
1 'polypeptide(L)' 'NSSNDIQVIEAGQESTQKSFSFFTSVGLYDANDNLVAVAKLSRPIEKNNEKDLTIRVRLDF' A
#
# COMPACT_ATOMS: atom_id res chain seq x y z
N ASN A 1 -18.95 -19.55 -20.26
CA ASN A 1 -18.95 -18.19 -20.84
C ASN A 1 -18.40 -17.21 -19.82
N SER A 2 -17.07 -17.15 -19.72
CA SER A 2 -16.36 -16.18 -18.89
C SER A 2 -16.25 -14.88 -19.69
N SER A 3 -17.07 -13.89 -19.35
CA SER A 3 -17.02 -12.57 -19.97
C SER A 3 -15.66 -11.93 -19.71
N ASN A 4 -14.82 -11.89 -20.75
CA ASN A 4 -13.66 -11.02 -20.82
C ASN A 4 -14.16 -9.58 -20.99
N ASP A 5 -14.48 -8.94 -19.88
CA ASP A 5 -14.89 -7.54 -19.86
C ASP A 5 -13.63 -6.68 -20.02
N ILE A 6 -13.31 -6.32 -21.27
CA ILE A 6 -12.24 -5.35 -21.58
C ILE A 6 -12.83 -3.99 -21.26
N GLN A 7 -12.44 -3.41 -20.13
CA GLN A 7 -12.80 -2.04 -19.77
C GLN A 7 -12.03 -1.08 -20.72
N VAL A 8 -12.72 -0.61 -21.76
CA VAL A 8 -12.20 0.38 -22.71
C VAL A 8 -12.02 1.70 -21.97
N ILE A 9 -10.77 2.06 -21.68
CA ILE A 9 -10.43 3.38 -21.14
C ILE A 9 -10.49 4.41 -22.27
N GLU A 10 -11.52 5.24 -22.23
CA GLU A 10 -11.73 6.35 -23.15
C GLU A 10 -10.71 7.47 -22.84
N ALA A 11 -9.98 7.91 -23.88
CA ALA A 11 -8.97 8.96 -23.77
C ALA A 11 -9.63 10.28 -23.34
N GLY A 12 -9.63 10.57 -22.04
CA GLY A 12 -10.35 11.69 -21.42
C GLY A 12 -10.85 11.42 -20.00
N GLN A 13 -10.83 10.17 -19.53
CA GLN A 13 -11.14 9.78 -18.15
C GLN A 13 -9.87 9.62 -17.28
N GLU A 14 -8.84 10.46 -17.47
CA GLU A 14 -7.60 10.37 -16.67
C GLU A 14 -7.74 10.96 -15.26
N SER A 15 -8.75 11.80 -15.00
CA SER A 15 -8.76 12.65 -13.80
C SER A 15 -9.39 12.04 -12.53
N THR A 16 -9.99 10.85 -12.58
CA THR A 16 -10.70 10.26 -11.42
C THR A 16 -10.19 8.87 -11.03
N GLN A 17 -9.09 8.41 -11.61
CA GLN A 17 -8.40 7.21 -11.14
C GLN A 17 -7.59 7.59 -9.88
N LYS A 18 -8.25 7.57 -8.71
CA LYS A 18 -7.56 7.70 -7.42
C LYS A 18 -6.60 6.51 -7.31
N SER A 19 -5.29 6.75 -7.43
CA SER A 19 -4.29 5.69 -7.33
C SER A 19 -4.39 5.03 -5.97
N PHE A 20 -4.82 3.76 -5.93
CA PHE A 20 -4.79 2.95 -4.73
C PHE A 20 -3.38 2.36 -4.59
N SER A 21 -2.77 2.53 -3.43
CA SER A 21 -1.47 1.93 -3.11
C SER A 21 -1.65 1.08 -1.88
N PHE A 22 -1.21 -0.18 -1.92
CA PHE A 22 -1.23 -1.04 -0.74
C PHE A 22 0.18 -1.15 -0.19
N PHE A 23 0.34 -0.96 1.12
CA PHE A 23 1.60 -1.28 1.78
C PHE A 23 1.45 -2.65 2.47
N THR A 24 2.48 -3.48 2.32
CA THR A 24 2.53 -4.84 2.86
C THR A 24 3.66 -5.02 3.87
N SER A 25 4.64 -4.12 3.86
CA SER A 25 5.83 -4.18 4.71
C SER A 25 6.16 -2.79 5.24
N VAL A 26 6.65 -2.74 6.48
CA VAL A 26 7.16 -1.52 7.12
C VAL A 26 8.60 -1.79 7.54
N GLY A 27 9.54 -0.97 7.04
CA GLY A 27 10.94 -1.02 7.42
C GLY A 27 11.28 0.04 8.46
N LEU A 28 12.01 -0.34 9.51
CA LEU A 28 12.62 0.57 10.46
C LEU A 28 14.08 0.81 10.02
N TYR A 29 14.46 2.07 9.91
CA TYR A 29 15.80 2.50 9.52
C TYR A 29 16.48 3.23 10.68
N ASP A 30 17.80 3.07 10.82
CA ASP A 30 18.61 3.85 11.76
C ASP A 30 19.00 5.24 11.18
N ALA A 31 19.77 6.02 11.95
CA ALA A 31 20.25 7.34 11.51
C ALA A 31 21.24 7.30 10.34
N ASN A 32 21.71 6.12 9.93
CA ASN A 32 22.63 5.90 8.83
C ASN A 32 21.93 5.23 7.63
N ASP A 33 20.59 5.26 7.60
CA ASP A 33 19.74 4.61 6.58
C ASP A 33 19.91 3.08 6.48
N ASN A 34 20.41 2.43 7.53
CA ASN A 34 20.48 0.97 7.57
C ASN A 34 19.13 0.39 8.00
N LEU A 35 18.66 -0.63 7.28
CA LEU A 35 17.44 -1.36 7.63
C LEU A 35 17.69 -2.22 8.87
N VAL A 36 17.12 -1.83 10.01
CA VAL A 36 17.30 -2.53 11.29
C VAL A 36 16.19 -3.54 11.56
N ALA A 37 14.99 -3.34 11.03
CA ALA A 37 13.90 -4.30 11.16
C ALA A 37 12.88 -4.17 10.03
N VAL A 38 12.25 -5.29 9.67
CA VAL A 38 11.16 -5.33 8.70
C VAL A 38 9.94 -6.02 9.32
N ALA A 39 8.83 -5.30 9.41
CA ALA A 39 7.54 -5.84 9.81
C ALA A 39 6.72 -6.17 8.57
N LYS A 40 6.24 -7.41 8.46
CA LYS A 40 5.31 -7.82 7.41
C LYS A 40 3.88 -7.77 7.93
N LEU A 41 2.98 -7.21 7.14
CA LEU A 41 1.56 -7.16 7.44
C LEU A 41 0.90 -8.41 6.86
N SER A 42 0.02 -9.03 7.64
CA SER A 42 -0.72 -10.23 7.21
C SER A 42 -1.75 -9.93 6.12
N ARG A 43 -2.21 -8.67 6.05
CA ARG A 43 -3.17 -8.19 5.06
C ARG A 43 -2.64 -6.90 4.44
N PRO A 44 -2.64 -6.77 3.10
CA PRO A 44 -2.34 -5.51 2.45
C PRO A 44 -3.34 -4.46 2.91
N ILE A 45 -2.86 -3.31 3.37
CA ILE A 45 -3.73 -2.22 3.80
C ILE A 45 -3.67 -1.13 2.74
N GLU A 46 -4.85 -0.66 2.34
CA GLU A 46 -4.99 0.41 1.37
C GLU A 46 -4.53 1.74 1.97
N LYS A 47 -3.64 2.42 1.27
CA LYS A 47 -3.24 3.80 1.53
C LYS A 47 -4.36 4.71 1.01
N ASN A 48 -5.36 4.97 1.83
CA ASN A 48 -6.35 6.03 1.58
C ASN A 48 -5.99 7.27 2.40
N ASN A 49 -5.97 8.45 1.77
CA ASN A 49 -5.72 9.75 2.42
C ASN A 49 -6.82 10.16 3.42
N GLU A 50 -7.97 9.47 3.44
CA GLU A 50 -9.08 9.76 4.35
C GLU A 50 -9.01 9.00 5.68
N LYS A 51 -8.16 7.97 5.79
CA LYS A 51 -8.10 7.11 6.97
C LYS A 51 -6.75 7.24 7.65
N ASP A 52 -6.77 7.64 8.92
CA ASP A 52 -5.59 7.55 9.79
C ASP A 52 -5.34 6.10 10.19
N LEU A 53 -4.09 5.66 10.05
CA LEU A 53 -3.67 4.32 10.43
C LEU A 53 -2.55 4.40 11.46
N THR A 54 -2.75 3.72 12.59
CA THR A 54 -1.71 3.52 13.60
C THR A 54 -1.21 2.07 13.56
N ILE A 55 0.07 1.89 13.28
CA ILE A 55 0.73 0.57 13.28
C ILE A 55 1.60 0.48 14.53
N ARG A 56 1.30 -0.46 15.42
CA ARG A 56 2.13 -0.75 16.60
C ARG A 56 3.07 -1.91 16.29
N VAL A 57 4.33 -1.59 16.01
CA VAL A 57 5.40 -2.57 15.83
C VAL A 57 6.03 -2.85 17.20
N ARG A 58 6.08 -4.12 17.60
CA ARG A 58 6.85 -4.58 18.76
C ARG A 58 8.08 -5.29 18.20
N LEU A 59 9.27 -4.81 18.58
CA LEU A 59 10.49 -5.59 18.42
C LEU A 59 10.62 -6.47 19.66
N ASP A 60 10.67 -7.78 19.44
CA ASP A 60 11.08 -8.73 20.46
C ASP A 60 12.59 -8.96 20.22
N PHE A 61 13.43 -8.23 20.96
CA PHE A 61 14.88 -8.37 20.99
C PHE A 61 15.32 -8.59 22.44
#